data_AF-A0A4Q7YKY6-F1
#
_entry.id   AF-A0A4Q7YKY6-F1
#
_cell.length_a   1.000
_cell.length_b   1.000
_cell.length_c   1.000
_cell.angle_alpha   90.00
_cell.angle_beta   90.00
_cell.angle_gamma   90.00
#
_symmetry.space_group_name_H-M   'P 1'
#
loop_
_entity.id
_entity.type
_entity.pdbx_description
1 polymer ?
#
loop_
_entity_poly.entity_id
_entity_poly.type
_entity_poly.pdbx_seq_one_letter_code
_entity_poly.pdbx_strand_id
1 'polypeptide(L)'
;MSMCGCFYAITDDQMDNLLDGSLSIDDLRDDLDKDPARCFSDAEYIWYELTERFGNISIRGVRSTDRIPEGAGVSYSGDVRLTASELAGLAPETLRQMCEGLTWGEGPEEVVRIANALIAFYQQAAQRGDAVLFRIT
;
A
#
# COMPACT_ATOMS: atom_id res chain seq x y z
N MET A 1 7.39 8.31 -16.12
CA MET A 1 6.02 7.82 -16.39
C MET A 1 5.41 7.60 -15.02
N SER A 2 4.29 8.25 -14.68
CA SER A 2 3.54 7.93 -13.45
C SER A 2 2.72 6.68 -13.74
N MET A 3 2.81 5.67 -12.90
CA MET A 3 2.02 4.43 -12.98
C MET A 3 0.73 4.54 -12.13
N CYS A 4 0.30 5.72 -11.68
CA CYS A 4 -1.00 5.99 -11.04
C CYS A 4 -1.50 4.94 -10.01
N GLY A 5 -0.60 4.35 -9.23
CA GLY A 5 -0.88 3.24 -8.34
C GLY A 5 -1.63 3.66 -7.08
N CYS A 6 -2.60 2.84 -6.68
CA CYS A 6 -3.47 3.10 -5.54
C CYS A 6 -3.45 1.94 -4.54
N PHE A 7 -3.45 2.28 -3.25
CA PHE A 7 -3.65 1.37 -2.14
C PHE A 7 -5.11 1.34 -1.74
N TYR A 8 -5.65 0.15 -1.55
CA TYR A 8 -7.01 -0.08 -1.09
C TYR A 8 -7.01 -0.97 0.14
N ALA A 9 -7.76 -0.59 1.17
CA ALA A 9 -8.00 -1.41 2.35
C ALA A 9 -9.34 -2.15 2.16
N ILE A 10 -9.28 -3.48 2.06
CA ILE A 10 -10.42 -4.36 1.79
C ILE A 10 -10.39 -5.54 2.76
N THR A 11 -11.49 -6.25 2.92
CA THR A 11 -11.49 -7.49 3.73
C THR A 11 -10.72 -8.62 3.04
N ASP A 12 -10.25 -9.60 3.82
CA ASP A 12 -9.60 -10.81 3.27
C ASP A 12 -10.52 -11.55 2.28
N ASP A 13 -11.83 -11.67 2.57
CA ASP A 13 -12.82 -12.23 1.64
C ASP A 13 -12.91 -11.44 0.33
N GLN A 14 -12.89 -10.11 0.38
CA GLN A 14 -12.89 -9.28 -0.83
C GLN A 14 -11.59 -9.46 -1.64
N MET A 15 -10.45 -9.67 -0.97
CA MET A 15 -9.19 -10.00 -1.61
C MET A 15 -9.25 -11.35 -2.33
N ASP A 16 -9.76 -12.40 -1.66
CA ASP A 16 -9.90 -13.72 -2.28
C ASP A 16 -10.85 -13.69 -3.47
N ASN A 17 -11.98 -12.99 -3.36
CA ASN A 17 -12.93 -12.84 -4.47
C ASN A 17 -12.35 -12.05 -5.65
N LEU A 18 -11.52 -11.04 -5.39
CA LEU A 18 -10.78 -10.33 -6.44
C LEU A 18 -9.78 -11.23 -7.17
N LEU A 19 -9.06 -12.07 -6.42
CA LEU A 19 -8.02 -12.95 -6.96
C LEU A 19 -8.61 -14.14 -7.74
N ASP A 20 -9.75 -14.67 -7.31
CA ASP A 20 -10.50 -15.71 -8.04
C ASP A 20 -11.32 -15.13 -9.21
N GLY A 21 -11.49 -13.80 -9.25
CA GLY A 21 -12.18 -13.08 -10.33
C GLY A 21 -13.71 -13.09 -10.20
N SER A 22 -14.22 -13.50 -9.05
CA SER A 22 -15.64 -13.45 -8.68
C SER A 22 -16.10 -12.04 -8.28
N LEU A 23 -15.15 -11.15 -7.97
CA LEU A 23 -15.36 -9.73 -7.70
C LEU A 23 -14.46 -8.89 -8.59
N SER A 24 -14.98 -7.78 -9.13
CA SER A 24 -14.17 -6.82 -9.88
C SER A 24 -13.82 -5.60 -9.03
N ILE A 25 -12.73 -4.92 -9.40
CA ILE A 25 -12.33 -3.68 -8.70
C ILE A 25 -13.35 -2.55 -8.88
N ASP A 26 -14.09 -2.54 -9.99
CA ASP A 26 -15.18 -1.57 -10.22
C ASP A 26 -16.32 -1.78 -9.23
N ASP A 27 -16.62 -3.04 -8.87
CA ASP A 27 -17.63 -3.36 -7.85
C ASP A 27 -17.20 -2.86 -6.46
N LEU A 28 -15.89 -2.91 -6.16
CA LEU A 28 -15.36 -2.38 -4.91
C LEU A 28 -15.28 -0.85 -4.89
N ARG A 29 -15.14 -0.22 -6.06
CA ARG A 29 -14.96 1.23 -6.16
C ARG A 29 -16.11 1.98 -5.53
N ASP A 30 -17.34 1.50 -5.70
CA ASP A 30 -18.53 2.15 -5.13
C ASP A 30 -18.55 2.10 -3.59
N ASP A 31 -17.94 1.08 -2.98
CA ASP A 31 -17.77 0.98 -1.52
C ASP A 31 -16.53 1.74 -1.02
N LEU A 32 -15.45 1.75 -1.80
CA LEU A 32 -14.20 2.46 -1.49
C LEU A 32 -14.33 3.98 -1.63
N ASP A 33 -15.13 4.47 -2.58
CA ASP A 33 -15.41 5.90 -2.77
C ASP A 33 -16.21 6.49 -1.59
N LYS A 34 -16.99 5.64 -0.90
CA LYS A 34 -17.75 6.03 0.30
C LYS A 34 -16.90 6.16 1.56
N ASP A 35 -15.69 5.58 1.57
CA ASP A 35 -14.77 5.66 2.71
C ASP A 35 -13.35 6.01 2.24
N PRO A 36 -13.01 7.31 2.15
CA PRO A 36 -11.70 7.74 1.67
C PRO A 36 -10.55 7.28 2.58
N ALA A 37 -10.82 6.83 3.82
CA ALA A 37 -9.81 6.24 4.69
C ALA A 37 -9.43 4.80 4.29
N ARG A 38 -10.08 4.24 3.27
CA ARG A 38 -9.76 2.95 2.65
C ARG A 38 -9.04 3.09 1.31
N CYS A 39 -8.75 4.31 0.86
CA CYS A 39 -8.01 4.56 -0.38
C CYS A 39 -6.80 5.47 -0.12
N PHE A 40 -5.65 5.16 -0.71
CA PHE A 40 -4.47 6.03 -0.66
C PHE A 40 -3.72 5.98 -1.98
N SER A 41 -3.53 7.13 -2.64
CA SER A 41 -2.99 7.21 -4.02
C SER A 41 -1.69 8.00 -4.15
N ASP A 42 -1.26 8.71 -3.11
CA ASP A 42 -0.10 9.60 -3.16
C ASP A 42 1.25 8.89 -2.98
N ALA A 43 1.26 7.57 -2.75
CA ALA A 43 2.47 6.84 -2.35
C ALA A 43 3.11 5.94 -3.40
N GLU A 44 2.55 5.79 -4.60
CA GLU A 44 3.08 4.84 -5.58
C GLU A 44 4.60 4.95 -5.79
N TYR A 45 5.08 6.17 -6.08
CA TYR A 45 6.44 6.39 -6.55
C TYR A 45 7.45 6.23 -5.42
N ILE A 46 7.07 6.57 -4.20
CA ILE A 46 7.90 6.29 -3.02
C ILE A 46 7.81 4.83 -2.62
N TRP A 47 6.70 4.14 -2.91
CA TRP A 47 6.44 2.80 -2.38
C TRP A 47 7.49 1.79 -2.82
N TYR A 48 7.84 1.77 -4.10
CA TYR A 48 8.87 0.87 -4.61
C TYR A 48 10.21 1.11 -3.92
N GLU A 49 10.65 2.36 -3.84
CA GLU A 49 11.92 2.71 -3.20
C GLU A 49 11.89 2.44 -1.70
N LEU A 50 10.75 2.69 -1.05
CA LEU A 50 10.51 2.29 0.33
C LEU A 50 10.66 0.78 0.45
N THR A 51 9.98 -0.05 -0.34
CA THR A 51 10.09 -1.51 -0.25
C THR A 51 11.52 -2.03 -0.50
N GLU A 52 12.25 -1.43 -1.44
CA GLU A 52 13.66 -1.78 -1.70
C GLU A 52 14.58 -1.38 -0.53
N ARG A 53 14.39 -0.17 0.03
CA ARG A 53 15.18 0.36 1.16
C ARG A 53 14.82 -0.32 2.48
N PHE A 54 13.55 -0.67 2.66
CA PHE A 54 13.05 -1.33 3.85
C PHE A 54 13.49 -2.78 3.94
N GLY A 55 13.88 -3.41 2.83
CA GLY A 55 14.58 -4.70 2.73
C GLY A 55 13.86 -5.93 3.33
N ASN A 56 12.85 -5.71 4.16
CA ASN A 56 12.27 -6.69 5.07
C ASN A 56 10.78 -6.42 5.38
N ILE A 57 10.23 -5.27 4.94
CA ILE A 57 8.77 -5.10 4.91
C ILE A 57 8.26 -6.09 3.86
N SER A 58 7.80 -7.23 4.38
CA SER A 58 7.36 -8.38 3.62
C SER A 58 6.05 -8.06 2.91
N ILE A 59 6.12 -7.33 1.81
CA ILE A 59 4.99 -7.18 0.91
C ILE A 59 4.97 -8.43 0.05
N ARG A 60 4.36 -9.45 0.65
CA ARG A 60 4.34 -10.80 0.14
C ARG A 60 3.34 -10.89 -1.01
N GLY A 61 3.86 -10.62 -2.20
CA GLY A 61 3.28 -11.12 -3.44
C GLY A 61 2.82 -9.99 -4.34
N VAL A 62 3.64 -9.72 -5.35
CA VAL A 62 3.11 -9.23 -6.62
C VAL A 62 2.39 -10.40 -7.26
N ARG A 63 1.06 -10.35 -7.29
CA ARG A 63 0.22 -11.29 -8.02
C ARG A 63 -0.38 -10.57 -9.21
N SER A 64 -0.13 -11.11 -10.40
CA SER A 64 -0.83 -10.73 -11.62
C SER A 64 -1.96 -11.72 -11.83
N THR A 65 -3.17 -11.21 -12.03
CA THR A 65 -4.34 -12.00 -12.46
C THR A 65 -4.88 -11.40 -13.75
N ASP A 66 -5.70 -12.13 -14.52
CA ASP A 66 -6.37 -11.59 -15.72
C ASP A 66 -7.19 -10.30 -15.43
N ARG A 67 -7.55 -10.06 -14.16
CA ARG A 67 -8.27 -8.87 -13.68
C ARG A 67 -7.36 -7.74 -13.20
N ILE A 68 -6.08 -8.02 -12.93
CA ILE A 68 -5.04 -7.05 -12.58
C ILE A 68 -3.82 -7.32 -13.46
N PRO A 69 -3.90 -6.99 -14.76
CA PRO A 69 -2.89 -7.36 -15.76
C PRO A 69 -1.53 -6.70 -15.51
N GLU A 70 -1.52 -5.53 -14.86
CA GLU A 70 -0.30 -4.77 -14.54
C GLU A 70 0.37 -5.23 -13.23
N GLY A 71 -0.27 -6.17 -12.53
CA GLY A 71 0.16 -6.69 -11.24
C GLY A 71 -0.42 -5.91 -10.06
N ALA A 72 -0.68 -6.62 -8.96
CA ALA A 72 -0.98 -6.02 -7.68
C ALA A 72 -0.10 -6.59 -6.58
N GLY A 73 0.34 -5.72 -5.68
CA GLY A 73 0.82 -6.12 -4.37
C GLY A 73 -0.35 -6.54 -3.49
N VAL A 74 -0.32 -7.75 -2.96
CA VAL A 74 -1.34 -8.26 -2.05
C VAL A 74 -0.74 -8.43 -0.66
N SER A 75 -1.48 -8.01 0.36
CA SER A 75 -1.15 -8.30 1.76
C SER A 75 -2.44 -8.57 2.51
N TYR A 76 -2.62 -9.80 2.99
CA TYR A 76 -3.79 -10.16 3.80
C TYR A 76 -3.71 -9.51 5.18
N SER A 77 -4.82 -9.44 5.90
CA SER A 77 -4.93 -8.77 7.20
C SER A 77 -3.89 -9.23 8.24
N GLY A 78 -3.42 -10.49 8.14
CA GLY A 78 -2.32 -11.01 8.96
C GLY A 78 -0.98 -10.35 8.60
N ASP A 79 -0.64 -10.29 7.32
CA ASP A 79 0.58 -9.65 6.81
C ASP A 79 0.54 -8.13 7.01
N VAL A 80 -0.63 -7.50 6.86
CA VAL A 80 -0.83 -6.07 7.12
C VAL A 80 -0.57 -5.74 8.59
N ARG A 81 -1.00 -6.60 9.53
CA ARG A 81 -0.72 -6.43 10.96
C ARG A 81 0.77 -6.53 11.27
N LEU A 82 1.47 -7.48 10.65
CA LEU A 82 2.93 -7.61 10.80
C LEU A 82 3.63 -6.37 10.25
N THR A 83 3.31 -5.99 9.02
CA THR A 83 3.86 -4.82 8.33
C THR A 83 3.61 -3.53 9.11
N ALA A 84 2.39 -3.33 9.61
CA ALA A 84 2.03 -2.16 10.42
C ALA A 84 2.82 -2.11 11.74
N SER A 85 3.07 -3.25 12.36
CA SER A 85 3.89 -3.33 13.58
C SER A 85 5.36 -3.04 13.31
N GLU A 86 5.91 -3.54 12.20
CA GLU A 86 7.29 -3.23 11.77
C GLU A 86 7.43 -1.74 11.44
N LEU A 87 6.47 -1.19 10.70
CA LEU A 87 6.42 0.23 10.35
C LEU A 87 6.27 1.15 11.56
N ALA A 88 5.48 0.75 12.56
CA ALA A 88 5.31 1.51 13.80
C ALA A 88 6.60 1.56 14.65
N GLY A 89 7.49 0.58 14.49
CA GLY A 89 8.77 0.51 15.18
C GLY A 89 9.86 1.41 14.59
N LEU A 90 9.62 2.01 13.41
CA LEU A 90 10.60 2.87 12.75
C LEU A 90 10.70 4.22 13.43
N ALA A 91 11.92 4.60 13.81
CA ALA A 91 12.16 5.96 14.28
C ALA A 91 11.98 6.97 13.12
N PRO A 92 11.42 8.17 13.38
CA PRO A 92 11.26 9.20 12.37
C PRO A 92 12.58 9.58 11.67
N GLU A 93 13.68 9.52 12.41
CA GLU A 93 15.03 9.80 11.90
C GLU A 93 15.50 8.74 10.90
N THR A 94 15.18 7.46 11.17
CA THR A 94 15.44 6.36 10.24
C THR A 94 14.63 6.56 8.97
N LEU A 95 13.34 6.89 9.09
CA LEU A 95 12.47 7.20 7.94
C LEU A 95 13.07 8.32 7.08
N ARG A 96 13.50 9.41 7.73
CA ARG A 96 14.14 10.55 7.05
C ARG A 96 15.44 10.16 6.33
N GLN A 97 16.30 9.37 6.98
CA GLN A 97 17.54 8.88 6.37
C GLN A 97 17.27 7.94 5.19
N MET A 98 16.23 7.10 5.27
CA MET A 98 15.84 6.22 4.16
C MET A 98 15.28 7.01 2.99
N CYS A 99 14.57 8.11 3.26
CA CYS A 99 14.09 9.06 2.26
C CYS A 99 15.19 9.98 1.72
N GLU A 100 16.37 10.02 2.37
CA GLU A 100 17.49 10.84 1.92
C GLU A 100 18.09 10.26 0.63
N GLY A 101 18.29 11.15 -0.35
CA GLY A 101 18.79 10.77 -1.67
C GLY A 101 17.76 10.17 -2.62
N LEU A 102 16.47 10.10 -2.23
CA LEU A 102 15.40 9.84 -3.19
C LEU A 102 15.27 11.06 -4.11
N THR A 103 15.73 10.92 -5.36
CA THR A 103 15.70 11.98 -6.37
C THR A 103 14.36 11.96 -7.11
N TRP A 104 13.35 12.57 -6.49
CA TRP A 104 12.09 12.87 -7.16
C TRP A 104 11.82 14.38 -7.08
N GLY A 105 11.00 14.90 -7.98
CA GLY A 105 10.76 16.35 -8.16
C GLY A 105 10.15 17.06 -6.93
N GLU A 106 9.89 16.33 -5.85
CA GLU A 106 9.38 16.82 -4.58
C GLU A 106 10.48 16.81 -3.51
N GLY A 107 10.47 17.78 -2.60
CA GLY A 107 11.49 17.89 -1.56
C GLY A 107 11.48 16.71 -0.59
N PRO A 108 12.59 16.45 0.14
CA PRO A 108 12.70 15.34 1.09
C PRO A 108 11.63 15.35 2.20
N GLU A 109 11.09 16.52 2.53
CA GLU A 109 10.00 16.66 3.50
C GLU A 109 8.67 16.08 2.99
N GLU A 110 8.44 16.18 1.68
CA GLU A 110 7.23 15.68 1.03
C GLU A 110 7.21 14.15 1.01
N VAL A 111 8.35 13.56 0.66
CA VAL A 111 8.57 12.12 0.73
C VAL A 111 8.33 11.57 2.14
N VAL A 112 8.85 12.24 3.17
CA VAL A 112 8.62 11.86 4.57
C VAL A 112 7.14 12.00 4.94
N ARG A 113 6.44 13.04 4.47
CA ARG A 113 4.99 13.22 4.70
C ARG A 113 4.21 12.05 4.12
N ILE A 114 4.48 11.69 2.87
CA ILE A 114 3.79 10.61 2.18
C ILE A 114 4.11 9.25 2.83
N ALA A 115 5.36 9.01 3.21
CA ALA A 115 5.74 7.79 3.91
C ALA A 115 5.02 7.65 5.27
N ASN A 116 4.88 8.74 6.03
CA ASN A 116 4.07 8.74 7.25
C ASN A 116 2.58 8.50 6.99
N ALA A 117 2.02 9.08 5.92
CA ALA A 117 0.64 8.84 5.53
C ALA A 117 0.40 7.36 5.15
N LEU A 118 1.36 6.73 4.48
CA LEU A 118 1.34 5.31 4.16
C LEU A 118 1.40 4.43 5.41
N ILE A 119 2.27 4.77 6.37
CA ILE A 119 2.35 4.08 7.67
C ILE A 119 1.00 4.18 8.39
N ALA A 120 0.41 5.38 8.43
CA ALA A 120 -0.89 5.59 9.05
C ALA A 120 -1.99 4.76 8.37
N PHE A 121 -1.97 4.65 7.03
CA PHE A 121 -2.88 3.81 6.27
C PHE A 121 -2.75 2.32 6.66
N TYR A 122 -1.52 1.79 6.70
CA TYR A 122 -1.28 0.40 7.13
C TYR A 122 -1.71 0.16 8.58
N GLN A 123 -1.48 1.11 9.48
CA GLN A 123 -1.92 1.02 10.86
C GLN A 123 -3.45 1.00 10.98
N GLN A 124 -4.15 1.85 10.22
CA GLN A 124 -5.61 1.85 10.19
C GLN A 124 -6.18 0.55 9.61
N ALA A 125 -5.62 0.06 8.50
CA ALA A 125 -6.00 -1.23 7.93
C ALA A 125 -5.76 -2.38 8.93
N ALA A 126 -4.62 -2.39 9.61
CA ALA A 126 -4.30 -3.38 10.66
C ALA A 126 -5.28 -3.33 11.84
N GLN A 127 -5.70 -2.13 12.28
CA GLN A 127 -6.70 -1.97 13.36
C GLN A 127 -8.08 -2.48 12.96
N ARG A 128 -8.45 -2.32 11.69
CA ARG A 128 -9.72 -2.81 11.14
C ARG A 128 -9.71 -4.30 10.81
N GLY A 129 -8.53 -4.91 10.73
CA GLY A 129 -8.36 -6.27 10.24
C GLY A 129 -8.55 -6.37 8.73
N ASP A 130 -8.27 -5.29 8.01
CA ASP A 130 -8.35 -5.22 6.55
C ASP A 130 -7.05 -5.75 5.91
N ALA A 131 -7.18 -6.42 4.78
CA ALA A 131 -6.14 -6.62 3.78
C ALA A 131 -5.81 -5.31 3.05
N VAL A 132 -4.61 -5.22 2.48
CA VAL A 132 -4.18 -4.13 1.62
C VAL A 132 -3.90 -4.64 0.21
N LEU A 133 -4.57 -4.02 -0.76
CA LEU A 133 -4.33 -4.19 -2.19
C LEU A 133 -3.56 -2.98 -2.71
N PHE A 134 -2.35 -3.17 -3.21
CA PHE A 134 -1.63 -2.16 -3.98
C PHE A 134 -1.79 -2.45 -5.47
N ARG A 135 -2.55 -1.62 -6.17
CA ARG A 135 -2.75 -1.76 -7.62
C ARG A 135 -1.79 -0.83 -8.35
N ILE A 136 -1.06 -1.38 -9.32
CA ILE A 136 -0.25 -0.63 -10.29
C ILE A 136 -1.12 -0.43 -11.54
N THR A 137 -1.09 0.75 -12.16
CA THR A 137 -1.89 1.10 -13.36
C THR A 137 -1.10 1.83 -14.43
#